data_AF-W5LRS3-F1
#
_entry.id   AF-W5LRS3-F1
#
_cell.length_a   1.000
_cell.length_b   1.000
_cell.length_c   1.000
_cell.angle_alpha   90.00
_cell.angle_beta   90.00
_cell.angle_gamma   90.00
#
_symmetry.space_group_name_H-M   'P 1'
#
loop_
_entity.id
_entity.type
_entity.pdbx_description
1 polymer ?
#
loop_
_entity_poly.entity_id
_entity_poly.type
_entity_poly.pdbx_seq_one_letter_code
_entity_poly.pdbx_strand_id
1 'polypeptide(L)'
;MASALRTEVLRLYKTLLFLGREYPKGADYFRDRLRAAFIKNRDVSDPEEIRQLISRGEYVVKELEALYYLRKYRAMKQRYYENE
;
A
#
# COMPACT_ATOMS: atom_id res chain seq x y z
N MET A 1 -18.04 7.44 -16.32
CA MET A 1 -18.03 6.82 -14.98
C MET A 1 -16.98 5.70 -14.88
N ALA A 2 -17.07 4.61 -15.64
CA ALA A 2 -16.11 3.49 -15.56
C ALA A 2 -14.62 3.84 -15.84
N SER A 3 -14.36 4.80 -16.74
CA SER A 3 -13.01 5.29 -17.06
C SER A 3 -12.29 5.97 -15.88
N ALA A 4 -13.04 6.71 -15.05
CA ALA A 4 -12.48 7.40 -13.88
C ALA A 4 -12.03 6.40 -12.80
N LEU A 5 -12.90 5.44 -12.46
CA LEU A 5 -12.59 4.39 -11.48
C LEU A 5 -11.41 3.53 -11.90
N ARG A 6 -11.30 3.18 -13.19
CA ARG A 6 -10.13 2.44 -13.71
C ARG A 6 -8.82 3.20 -13.49
N THR A 7 -8.85 4.52 -13.68
CA THR A 7 -7.67 5.38 -13.47
C THR A 7 -7.27 5.44 -12.00
N GLU A 8 -8.24 5.53 -11.10
CA GLU A 8 -8.02 5.50 -9.65
C GLU A 8 -7.41 4.17 -9.19
N VAL A 9 -7.95 3.03 -9.65
CA VAL A 9 -7.41 1.69 -9.35
C VAL A 9 -5.96 1.57 -9.82
N LEU A 10 -5.64 2.06 -11.02
CA LEU A 10 -4.27 2.04 -11.54
C LEU A 10 -3.34 2.95 -10.74
N ARG A 11 -3.80 4.12 -10.31
CA ARG A 11 -3.04 5.01 -9.44
C ARG A 11 -2.75 4.33 -8.11
N LEU A 12 -3.77 3.76 -7.47
CA LEU A 12 -3.64 3.04 -6.21
C LEU A 12 -2.64 1.88 -6.31
N TYR A 13 -2.71 1.09 -7.38
CA TYR A 13 -1.76 -0.01 -7.61
C TYR A 13 -0.31 0.48 -7.69
N LYS A 14 -0.06 1.57 -8.42
CA LYS A 14 1.29 2.17 -8.54
C LYS A 14 1.78 2.74 -7.20
N THR A 15 0.91 3.40 -6.45
CA THR A 15 1.24 3.94 -5.11
C THR A 15 1.63 2.82 -4.15
N LEU A 16 0.82 1.76 -4.06
CA LEU A 16 1.11 0.61 -3.20
C LEU A 16 2.40 -0.10 -3.63
N LEU A 17 2.64 -0.25 -4.93
CA LEU A 17 3.88 -0.86 -5.44
C LEU A 17 5.12 -0.03 -5.10
N PHE A 18 5.01 1.30 -5.09
CA PHE A 18 6.09 2.18 -4.69
C PHE A 18 6.39 2.08 -3.18
N LEU A 19 5.36 2.19 -2.34
CA LEU A 19 5.50 2.09 -0.88
C LEU A 19 5.96 0.71 -0.42
N GLY A 20 5.54 -0.35 -1.13
CA GLY A 20 5.91 -1.73 -0.85
C GLY A 20 7.38 -2.07 -1.07
N ARG A 21 8.18 -1.21 -1.73
CA ARG A 21 9.60 -1.46 -1.98
C ARG A 21 10.41 -1.58 -0.69
N GLU A 22 10.02 -0.85 0.34
CA GLU A 22 10.71 -0.82 1.62
C GLU A 22 10.05 -1.72 2.67
N TYR A 23 9.16 -2.62 2.23
CA TYR A 23 8.46 -3.53 3.11
C TYR A 23 9.46 -4.45 3.84
N PRO A 24 9.30 -4.72 5.15
CA PRO A 24 10.29 -5.46 5.95
C PRO A 24 10.63 -6.86 5.43
N LYS A 25 9.69 -7.52 4.73
CA LYS A 25 9.88 -8.86 4.15
C LYS A 25 10.43 -8.84 2.72
N GLY A 26 10.77 -7.66 2.20
CA GLY A 26 11.27 -7.46 0.84
C GLY A 26 10.19 -7.05 -0.16
N ALA A 27 10.65 -6.41 -1.24
CA ALA A 27 9.79 -5.86 -2.29
C ALA A 27 9.03 -6.94 -3.07
N ASP A 28 9.68 -8.07 -3.37
CA ASP A 28 9.07 -9.16 -4.15
C ASP A 28 7.92 -9.82 -3.37
N TYR A 29 8.12 -10.09 -2.08
CA TYR A 29 7.07 -10.61 -1.20
C TYR A 29 5.83 -9.70 -1.19
N PHE A 30 6.03 -8.39 -1.10
CA PHE A 30 4.92 -7.43 -1.13
C PHE A 30 4.25 -7.40 -2.50
N ARG A 31 5.05 -7.36 -3.58
CA ARG A 31 4.57 -7.31 -4.97
C ARG A 31 3.68 -8.50 -5.31
N ASP A 32 4.08 -9.71 -4.92
CA ASP A 32 3.30 -10.92 -5.21
C ASP A 32 1.94 -10.89 -4.51
N ARG A 33 1.89 -10.44 -3.25
CA ARG A 33 0.64 -10.29 -2.50
C ARG A 33 -0.24 -9.18 -3.04
N LEU A 34 0.35 -8.05 -3.42
CA LEU A 34 -0.35 -6.95 -4.07
C LEU A 34 -1.01 -7.45 -5.36
N ARG A 35 -0.24 -8.14 -6.21
CA ARG A 35 -0.74 -8.69 -7.47
C ARG A 35 -1.87 -9.69 -7.23
N ALA A 36 -1.72 -10.62 -6.28
CA ALA A 36 -2.75 -11.59 -5.93
C ALA A 36 -4.06 -10.92 -5.47
N ALA A 37 -3.97 -9.85 -4.67
CA ALA A 37 -5.14 -9.11 -4.20
C ALA A 37 -5.90 -8.41 -5.34
N PHE A 38 -5.19 -7.81 -6.30
CA PHE A 38 -5.81 -7.16 -7.45
C PHE A 38 -6.38 -8.19 -8.45
N ILE A 39 -5.70 -9.33 -8.65
CA ILE A 39 -6.22 -10.42 -9.49
C ILE A 39 -7.50 -11.00 -8.88
N LYS A 40 -7.57 -11.17 -7.56
CA LYS A 40 -8.76 -11.72 -6.89
C LYS A 40 -10.03 -10.87 -7.15
N ASN A 41 -9.89 -9.56 -7.31
CA ASN A 41 -11.01 -8.64 -7.51
C ASN A 41 -11.17 -8.20 -8.98
N ARG A 42 -10.55 -8.91 -9.94
CA ARG A 42 -10.50 -8.48 -11.35
C ARG A 42 -11.86 -8.45 -12.05
N ASP A 43 -12.79 -9.29 -11.61
CA ASP A 43 -14.11 -9.47 -12.24
C ASP A 43 -15.20 -8.61 -11.58
N VAL A 44 -14.84 -7.85 -10.53
CA VAL A 44 -15.73 -6.90 -9.86
C VAL A 44 -16.08 -5.78 -10.84
N SER A 45 -17.37 -5.68 -11.15
CA SER A 45 -17.90 -4.72 -12.14
C SER A 45 -18.82 -3.67 -11.52
N ASP A 46 -19.25 -3.88 -10.27
CA ASP A 46 -20.11 -2.93 -9.56
C ASP A 46 -19.31 -1.67 -9.14
N PRO A 47 -19.74 -0.46 -9.54
CA PRO A 47 -19.04 0.78 -9.19
C PRO A 47 -18.93 1.06 -7.69
N GLU A 48 -19.92 0.68 -6.89
CA GLU A 48 -19.86 0.89 -5.43
C GLU A 48 -18.88 -0.07 -4.76
N GLU A 49 -18.90 -1.35 -5.15
CA GLU A 49 -17.92 -2.32 -4.67
C GLU A 49 -16.48 -1.90 -5.04
N ILE A 50 -16.26 -1.38 -6.26
CA ILE A 50 -14.95 -0.84 -6.66
C ILE A 50 -14.54 0.33 -5.76
N ARG A 51 -15.44 1.26 -5.45
CA ARG A 51 -15.15 2.38 -4.54
C ARG A 51 -14.76 1.90 -3.13
N GLN A 52 -15.46 0.90 -2.60
CA GLN A 52 -15.14 0.32 -1.30
C GLN A 52 -13.76 -0.35 -1.30
N LEU A 53 -13.42 -1.07 -2.37
CA LEU A 53 -12.10 -1.68 -2.54
C LEU A 53 -10.97 -0.65 -2.66
N ILE A 54 -11.22 0.45 -3.38
CA ILE A 54 -10.28 1.59 -3.45
C ILE A 54 -10.07 2.18 -2.07
N SER A 55 -11.15 2.48 -1.33
CA SER A 55 -11.07 3.03 0.04
C SER A 55 -10.28 2.11 0.98
N ARG A 56 -10.48 0.79 0.88
CA ARG A 56 -9.68 -0.19 1.61
C ARG A 56 -8.20 -0.12 1.23
N GLY A 57 -7.88 0.03 -0.06
CA GLY A 57 -6.51 0.20 -0.52
C GLY A 57 -5.86 1.48 0.01
N GLU A 58 -6.59 2.59 0.06
CA GLU A 58 -6.12 3.85 0.64
C GLU A 58 -5.86 3.74 2.14
N TYR A 59 -6.65 2.93 2.86
CA TYR A 59 -6.37 2.62 4.25
C TYR A 59 -5.02 1.89 4.40
N VAL A 60 -4.76 0.88 3.56
CA VAL A 60 -3.48 0.15 3.54
C VAL A 60 -2.30 1.07 3.21
N VAL A 61 -2.49 2.06 2.33
CA VAL A 61 -1.47 3.09 2.05
C VAL A 61 -1.06 3.80 3.34
N LYS A 62 -2.04 4.25 4.16
CA LYS A 62 -1.77 4.93 5.43
C LYS A 62 -1.05 4.03 6.43
N GLU A 63 -1.39 2.73 6.48
CA GLU A 63 -0.69 1.76 7.33
C GLU A 63 0.79 1.59 6.91
N LEU A 64 1.05 1.55 5.60
CA LEU A 64 2.43 1.47 5.08
C LEU A 64 3.23 2.74 5.38
N GLU A 65 2.63 3.92 5.26
CA GLU A 65 3.24 5.18 5.63
C GLU A 65 3.56 5.23 7.13
N ALA A 66 2.62 4.80 7.99
CA ALA A 66 2.84 4.72 9.42
C ALA A 66 4.00 3.77 9.78
N LEU A 67 4.09 2.61 9.11
CA LEU A 67 5.20 1.68 9.28
C LEU A 67 6.54 2.31 8.88
N TYR A 68 6.56 3.05 7.77
CA TYR A 68 7.74 3.79 7.33
C TYR A 68 8.18 4.85 8.36
N TYR A 69 7.25 5.65 8.87
CA TYR A 69 7.54 6.66 9.90
C TYR A 69 8.05 6.01 11.19
N LEU A 70 7.44 4.91 11.63
CA LEU A 70 7.87 4.17 12.81
C LEU A 70 9.31 3.67 12.67
N ARG A 71 9.67 3.12 11.49
CA ARG A 71 11.05 2.68 11.23
C ARG A 71 12.04 3.85 11.30
N LYS A 72 11.69 5.00 10.70
CA LYS A 72 12.51 6.22 10.80
C LYS A 72 12.69 6.67 12.24
N TYR A 73 11.61 6.72 13.01
CA TYR A 73 11.64 7.08 14.42
C TYR A 73 12.55 6.14 15.23
N ARG A 74 12.44 4.81 15.04
CA ARG A 74 13.29 3.83 15.71
C ARG A 74 14.78 4.06 15.39
N ALA A 75 15.12 4.27 14.12
CA ALA A 75 16.50 4.55 13.71
C ALA A 75 17.03 5.87 14.31
N MET A 76 16.20 6.90 14.37
CA MET A 76 16.57 8.18 14.99
C MET A 76 16.78 8.01 16.50
N LYS A 77 15.83 7.36 17.20
CA LYS A 77 15.92 7.11 18.64
C LYS A 77 17.21 6.34 18.99
N GLN A 78 17.52 5.31 18.22
CA GLN A 78 18.76 4.55 18.40
C GLN A 78 20.00 5.46 18.32
N ARG A 79 20.12 6.27 17.27
CA ARG A 79 21.30 7.13 17.07
C ARG A 79 21.53 8.17 18.18
N TYR A 80 20.46 8.71 18.76
CA TYR A 80 20.57 9.80 19.73
C TYR A 80 20.57 9.35 21.19
N TYR A 81 20.03 8.17 21.52
CA TYR A 81 19.80 7.74 22.91
C TYR A 81 20.44 6.39 23.27
N GLU A 82 21.24 5.77 22.39
CA GLU A 82 21.88 4.47 22.68
C GLU A 82 23.19 4.59 23.51
N ASN A 83 23.66 5.82 23.77
CA ASN A 83 24.85 6.13 24.58
C ASN A 83 24.53 6.87 25.92
N GLU A 84 23.25 7.01 26.27
CA GLU A 84 22.79 7.37 27.62
C GLU A 84 22.34 6.11 28.37
#